data_AF-A0A367ZMK8-F1
#
_entry.id   AF-A0A367ZMK8-F1
#
_cell.length_a   1.000
_cell.length_b   1.000
_cell.length_c   1.000
_cell.angle_alpha   90.00
_cell.angle_beta   90.00
_cell.angle_gamma   90.00
#
_symmetry.space_group_name_H-M   'P 1'
#
loop_
_entity.id
_entity.type
_entity.pdbx_description
1 polymer ?
#
loop_
_entity_poly.entity_id
_entity_poly.type
_entity_poly.pdbx_seq_one_letter_code
_entity_poly.pdbx_strand_id
1 'polypeptide(L)'
;MASRPPVLFVSPVAWDGLPQRHQALAAGLARRGFAVTYLDPLQGGGFGLTAAQAAAGRLIRLQVRVPFRATGWPGLQAIAVRLAGDLLRRAGALTPHHLVWAGEPSLAGLFGAPPHATPTNQTGSPSSRNPALIHPATGEPSPLGPGAARRRAAGGDAPLVEAEAAPILSAPARRRDPRLVVYDRCDRHGAFPGQRAIVWQRYERWWFERAHLVVATCPALLPTPADTSARCLLLPNAARPRRNGRASGAPRPAPPPWRLLSAGAHYEWTDLPWLERLAGLPQVELHLAGPGRGPLFARLRRAPAVRDHGILPPAALDDLMATCHLGLISFLDLPLTRAVDPLKAYEYKMHDLFVWATGPAGLREHPCVDLVSAPGADPAADWATVRAHLARPATAPDSAPAPAPAGSPQAGERGRRRRVPSWDDRLDRLVQELEVLGC
;
A
#
# COMPACT_ATOMS: atom_id res chain seq x y z
N MET A 1 -11.23 26.18 -21.31
CA MET A 1 -10.99 24.75 -20.97
C MET A 1 -12.06 24.33 -19.97
N ALA A 2 -12.74 23.21 -20.20
CA ALA A 2 -13.71 22.70 -19.22
C ALA A 2 -12.99 22.41 -17.89
N SER A 3 -13.62 22.71 -16.76
CA SER A 3 -13.05 22.40 -15.45
C SER A 3 -13.00 20.89 -15.25
N ARG A 4 -11.85 20.34 -14.86
CA ARG A 4 -11.70 18.93 -14.46
C ARG A 4 -12.68 18.58 -13.34
N PRO A 5 -13.29 17.37 -13.35
CA PRO A 5 -14.22 16.98 -12.31
C PRO A 5 -13.50 16.90 -10.94
N PRO A 6 -14.18 17.24 -9.83
CA PRO A 6 -13.65 17.00 -8.50
C PRO A 6 -13.51 15.49 -8.26
N VAL A 7 -12.46 15.09 -7.55
CA VAL A 7 -12.12 13.69 -7.24
C VAL A 7 -12.45 13.42 -5.78
N LEU A 8 -13.34 12.47 -5.50
CA LEU A 8 -13.48 11.87 -4.17
C LEU A 8 -12.60 10.62 -4.11
N PHE A 9 -11.50 10.70 -3.38
CA PHE A 9 -10.51 9.63 -3.24
C PHE A 9 -10.75 8.85 -1.95
N VAL A 10 -11.34 7.66 -2.07
CA VAL A 10 -11.71 6.78 -0.96
C VAL A 10 -10.56 5.81 -0.69
N SER A 11 -9.87 5.99 0.44
CA SER A 11 -8.63 5.27 0.74
C SER A 11 -8.76 4.28 1.91
N PRO A 12 -8.09 3.11 1.84
CA PRO A 12 -7.98 2.18 2.97
C PRO A 12 -6.93 2.64 4.01
N VAL A 13 -6.16 3.69 3.72
CA VAL A 13 -5.09 4.20 4.59
C VAL A 13 -5.36 5.65 4.97
N ALA A 14 -5.21 5.98 6.25
CA ALA A 14 -5.32 7.36 6.70
C ALA A 14 -4.21 8.24 6.08
N TRP A 15 -4.50 9.51 5.85
CA TRP A 15 -3.56 10.47 5.28
C TRP A 15 -2.26 10.56 6.09
N ASP A 16 -2.38 10.64 7.42
CA ASP A 16 -1.24 10.70 8.36
C ASP A 16 -0.66 9.32 8.69
N GLY A 17 -1.15 8.27 8.04
CA GLY A 17 -0.63 6.91 8.18
C GLY A 17 0.73 6.74 7.53
N LEU A 18 1.19 5.49 7.46
CA LEU A 18 2.37 5.16 6.67
C LEU A 18 2.14 5.64 5.22
N PRO A 19 3.08 6.38 4.61
CA PRO A 19 2.95 6.78 3.22
C PRO A 19 2.79 5.55 2.31
N GLN A 20 1.73 5.56 1.49
CA GLN A 20 1.40 4.50 0.56
C GLN A 20 1.05 5.11 -0.81
N ARG A 21 0.76 4.23 -1.77
CA ARG A 21 0.26 4.58 -3.11
C ARG A 21 -0.90 5.57 -3.08
N HIS A 22 -1.88 5.35 -2.21
CA HIS A 22 -3.11 6.15 -2.14
C HIS A 22 -2.83 7.64 -1.91
N GLN A 23 -1.97 7.97 -0.93
CA GLN A 23 -1.58 9.36 -0.66
C GLN A 23 -0.76 9.94 -1.82
N ALA A 24 0.13 9.16 -2.41
CA ALA A 24 0.96 9.60 -3.53
C ALA A 24 0.12 9.94 -4.77
N LEU A 25 -0.86 9.09 -5.10
CA LEU A 25 -1.79 9.31 -6.22
C LEU A 25 -2.69 10.51 -5.98
N ALA A 26 -3.33 10.61 -4.80
CA ALA A 26 -4.18 11.74 -4.46
C ALA A 26 -3.43 13.09 -4.51
N ALA A 27 -2.26 13.16 -3.87
CA ALA A 27 -1.39 14.34 -3.93
C ALA A 27 -0.95 14.65 -5.37
N GLY A 28 -0.65 13.60 -6.14
CA GLY A 28 -0.25 13.67 -7.54
C GLY A 28 -1.30 14.27 -8.47
N LEU A 29 -2.55 13.82 -8.32
CA LEU A 29 -3.71 14.36 -9.03
C LEU A 29 -3.95 15.82 -8.65
N ALA A 30 -3.85 16.16 -7.35
CA ALA A 30 -4.00 17.54 -6.89
C ALA A 30 -2.94 18.47 -7.49
N ARG A 31 -1.66 18.04 -7.56
CA ARG A 31 -0.59 18.78 -8.24
C ARG A 31 -0.85 18.98 -9.73
N ARG A 32 -1.56 18.04 -10.36
CA ARG A 32 -1.99 18.13 -11.76
C ARG A 32 -3.28 18.94 -11.92
N GLY A 33 -3.77 19.61 -10.87
CA GLY A 33 -4.88 20.56 -10.97
C GLY A 33 -6.27 19.96 -10.77
N PHE A 34 -6.38 18.68 -10.40
CA PHE A 34 -7.66 18.14 -9.92
C PHE A 34 -8.00 18.72 -8.53
N ALA A 35 -9.28 18.97 -8.26
CA ALA A 35 -9.74 19.22 -6.88
C ALA A 35 -9.96 17.87 -6.20
N VAL A 36 -9.15 17.52 -5.21
CA VAL A 36 -9.13 16.18 -4.61
C VAL A 36 -9.61 16.24 -3.16
N THR A 37 -10.65 15.47 -2.84
CA THR A 37 -11.10 15.20 -1.48
C THR A 37 -10.66 13.79 -1.10
N TYR A 38 -9.66 13.67 -0.22
CA TYR A 38 -9.15 12.41 0.30
C TYR A 38 -9.95 11.98 1.52
N LEU A 39 -10.73 10.91 1.40
CA LEU A 39 -11.50 10.32 2.49
C LEU A 39 -10.64 9.29 3.23
N ASP A 40 -10.31 9.60 4.49
CA ASP A 40 -9.70 8.66 5.42
C ASP A 40 -10.62 7.44 5.67
N PRO A 41 -10.07 6.30 6.12
CA PRO A 41 -10.88 5.17 6.56
C PRO A 41 -11.93 5.62 7.57
N LEU A 42 -13.17 5.14 7.41
CA LEU A 42 -14.28 5.47 8.32
C LEU A 42 -13.86 5.25 9.78
N GLN A 43 -14.23 6.15 10.67
CA GLN A 43 -13.95 6.03 12.10
C GLN A 43 -15.21 5.58 12.85
N GLY A 44 -15.06 4.81 13.92
CA GLY A 44 -16.18 4.40 14.78
C GLY A 44 -16.46 5.42 15.88
N GLY A 45 -17.50 5.16 16.69
CA GLY A 45 -17.70 5.83 17.96
C GLY A 45 -18.27 7.25 17.86
N GLY A 46 -19.18 7.50 16.91
CA GLY A 46 -19.92 8.76 16.83
C GLY A 46 -20.45 9.04 15.43
N PHE A 47 -21.11 10.19 15.24
CA PHE A 47 -21.56 10.63 13.93
C PHE A 47 -20.98 12.01 13.66
N GLY A 48 -20.21 12.16 12.59
CA GLY A 48 -19.56 13.43 12.29
C GLY A 48 -18.73 13.41 11.02
N LEU A 49 -18.46 14.60 10.51
CA LEU A 49 -17.63 14.81 9.34
C LEU A 49 -16.71 16.00 9.64
N THR A 50 -15.40 15.78 9.48
CA THR A 50 -14.38 16.81 9.71
C THR A 50 -13.56 16.95 8.45
N ALA A 51 -13.49 18.17 7.92
CA ALA A 51 -12.61 18.51 6.83
C ALA A 51 -11.36 19.21 7.38
N ALA A 52 -10.20 18.79 6.92
CA ALA A 52 -8.94 19.47 7.17
C ALA A 52 -8.25 19.71 5.83
N GLN A 53 -7.74 20.91 5.61
CA GLN A 53 -6.92 21.14 4.42
C GLN A 53 -5.62 20.36 4.59
N ALA A 54 -5.36 19.40 3.70
CA ALA A 54 -4.12 18.66 3.72
C ALA A 54 -3.05 19.39 2.89
N ALA A 55 -1.80 19.18 3.28
CA ALA A 55 -0.60 19.89 2.83
C ALA A 55 -0.65 20.42 1.37
N ALA A 56 -0.79 21.74 1.25
CA ALA A 56 -0.65 22.60 0.06
C ALA A 56 -1.49 22.24 -1.20
N GLY A 57 -2.25 23.21 -1.69
CA GLY A 57 -2.91 23.17 -3.00
C GLY A 57 -4.37 22.74 -2.97
N ARG A 58 -4.78 21.90 -3.93
CA ARG A 58 -6.18 21.53 -4.21
C ARG A 58 -6.60 20.21 -3.54
N LEU A 59 -5.98 19.84 -2.43
CA LEU A 59 -6.25 18.60 -1.71
C LEU A 59 -6.87 18.88 -0.34
N ILE A 60 -8.05 18.34 -0.10
CA ILE A 60 -8.77 18.40 1.17
C ILE A 60 -8.80 16.99 1.74
N ARG A 61 -8.44 16.84 3.01
CA ARG A 61 -8.63 15.60 3.74
C ARG A 61 -9.98 15.63 4.44
N LEU A 62 -10.68 14.51 4.40
CA LEU A 62 -11.98 14.31 5.00
C LEU A 62 -11.96 13.11 5.93
N GLN A 63 -12.49 13.28 7.13
CA GLN A 63 -12.70 12.22 8.10
C GLN A 63 -14.19 12.07 8.35
N VAL A 64 -14.67 10.83 8.31
CA VAL A 64 -16.07 10.51 8.58
C VAL A 64 -16.15 9.56 9.76
N ARG A 65 -16.86 9.96 10.80
CA ARG A 65 -17.21 9.14 11.96
C ARG A 65 -18.62 8.59 11.76
N VAL A 66 -18.75 7.28 11.94
CA VAL A 66 -20.00 6.52 11.92
C VAL A 66 -20.19 5.80 13.25
N PRO A 67 -21.44 5.50 13.68
CA PRO A 67 -21.69 4.99 15.02
C PRO A 67 -20.91 3.72 15.34
N PHE A 68 -20.73 2.86 14.32
CA PHE A 68 -19.97 1.63 14.40
C PHE A 68 -19.19 1.37 13.11
N ARG A 69 -18.07 0.64 13.23
CA ARG A 69 -17.38 0.00 12.11
C ARG A 69 -17.59 -1.50 12.22
N ALA A 70 -17.83 -2.16 11.10
CA ALA A 70 -18.14 -3.58 11.13
C ALA A 70 -17.60 -4.30 9.89
N THR A 71 -16.33 -4.07 9.54
CA THR A 71 -15.69 -4.60 8.32
C THR A 71 -15.78 -6.12 8.20
N GLY A 72 -15.85 -6.86 9.32
CA GLY A 72 -16.07 -8.31 9.35
C GLY A 72 -17.53 -8.78 9.17
N TRP A 73 -18.50 -7.86 9.23
CA TRP A 73 -19.93 -8.12 9.20
C TRP A 73 -20.59 -7.35 8.05
N PRO A 74 -20.77 -7.97 6.87
CA PRO A 74 -21.15 -7.26 5.66
C PRO A 74 -22.43 -6.42 5.77
N GLY A 75 -23.44 -6.94 6.47
CA GLY A 75 -24.70 -6.22 6.69
C GLY A 75 -24.51 -4.94 7.51
N LEU A 76 -23.77 -5.02 8.63
CA LEU A 76 -23.46 -3.85 9.46
C LEU A 76 -22.52 -2.90 8.71
N GLN A 77 -21.51 -3.41 7.99
CA GLN A 77 -20.64 -2.59 7.18
C GLN A 77 -21.45 -1.81 6.13
N ALA A 78 -22.41 -2.45 5.45
CA ALA A 78 -23.28 -1.78 4.48
C ALA A 78 -24.09 -0.64 5.12
N ILE A 79 -24.56 -0.81 6.36
CA ILE A 79 -25.26 0.27 7.10
C ILE A 79 -24.30 1.42 7.41
N ALA A 80 -23.12 1.13 7.97
CA ALA A 80 -22.10 2.14 8.28
C ALA A 80 -21.70 2.94 7.03
N VAL A 81 -21.50 2.24 5.91
CA VAL A 81 -21.17 2.85 4.62
C VAL A 81 -22.31 3.70 4.08
N ARG A 82 -23.57 3.26 4.22
CA ARG A 82 -24.73 4.06 3.81
C ARG A 82 -24.81 5.36 4.62
N LEU A 83 -24.61 5.29 5.93
CA LEU A 83 -24.59 6.47 6.80
C LEU A 83 -23.46 7.44 6.41
N ALA A 84 -22.27 6.92 6.11
CA ALA A 84 -21.17 7.73 5.58
C ALA A 84 -21.52 8.38 4.24
N GLY A 85 -22.11 7.65 3.30
CA GLY A 85 -22.56 8.19 2.02
C GLY A 85 -23.62 9.28 2.16
N ASP A 86 -24.54 9.16 3.12
CA ASP A 86 -25.54 10.18 3.42
C ASP A 86 -24.89 11.46 4.00
N LEU A 87 -23.92 11.31 4.91
CA LEU A 87 -23.11 12.41 5.43
C LEU A 87 -22.35 13.16 4.33
N LEU A 88 -21.64 12.42 3.48
CA LEU A 88 -20.84 12.98 2.39
C LEU A 88 -21.72 13.76 1.39
N ARG A 89 -22.91 13.23 1.08
CA ARG A 89 -23.87 13.92 0.19
C ARG A 89 -24.43 15.19 0.80
N ARG A 90 -24.79 15.18 2.09
CA ARG A 90 -25.27 16.37 2.81
C ARG A 90 -24.20 17.45 2.89
N ALA A 91 -22.94 17.05 3.07
CA ALA A 91 -21.80 17.97 3.08
C ALA A 91 -21.36 18.43 1.68
N GLY A 92 -22.00 17.96 0.60
CA GLY A 92 -21.59 18.27 -0.78
C GLY A 92 -20.25 17.63 -1.21
N ALA A 93 -19.64 16.80 -0.36
CA ALA A 93 -18.39 16.09 -0.62
C ALA A 93 -18.58 14.86 -1.53
N LEU A 94 -19.83 14.49 -1.79
CA LEU A 94 -20.21 13.47 -2.76
C LEU A 94 -21.38 13.97 -3.61
N THR A 95 -21.11 14.24 -4.89
CA THR A 95 -22.13 14.65 -5.87
C THR A 95 -21.99 13.83 -7.17
N PRO A 96 -23.00 13.84 -8.05
CA PRO A 96 -22.94 13.13 -9.33
C PRO A 96 -21.86 13.63 -10.28
N HIS A 97 -21.29 14.81 -10.04
CA HIS A 97 -20.22 15.38 -10.87
C HIS A 97 -18.82 14.90 -10.46
N HIS A 98 -18.71 14.16 -9.35
CA HIS A 98 -17.44 13.66 -8.87
C HIS A 98 -16.94 12.49 -9.72
N LEU A 99 -15.63 12.47 -9.94
CA LEU A 99 -14.88 11.25 -10.17
C LEU A 99 -14.67 10.58 -8.82
N VAL A 100 -15.03 9.31 -8.70
CA VAL A 100 -14.79 8.50 -7.50
C VAL A 100 -13.58 7.62 -7.74
N TRP A 101 -12.57 7.75 -6.89
CA TRP A 101 -11.43 6.85 -6.85
C TRP A 101 -11.56 5.94 -5.64
N ALA A 102 -11.67 4.63 -5.84
CA ALA A 102 -11.91 3.66 -4.79
C ALA A 102 -10.72 2.71 -4.62
N GLY A 103 -9.98 2.86 -3.52
CA GLY A 103 -8.94 1.91 -3.08
C GLY A 103 -9.40 0.98 -1.95
N GLU A 104 -10.58 1.22 -1.36
CA GLU A 104 -11.13 0.42 -0.26
C GLU A 104 -12.41 -0.31 -0.71
N PRO A 105 -12.33 -1.60 -1.05
CA PRO A 105 -13.47 -2.34 -1.57
C PRO A 105 -14.67 -2.36 -0.61
N SER A 106 -14.44 -2.39 0.71
CA SER A 106 -15.52 -2.47 1.71
C SER A 106 -16.40 -1.21 1.78
N LEU A 107 -16.05 -0.15 1.06
CA LEU A 107 -16.83 1.07 0.91
C LEU A 107 -17.69 1.11 -0.37
N ALA A 108 -17.86 -0.03 -1.06
CA ALA A 108 -18.75 -0.21 -2.22
C ALA A 108 -20.15 0.41 -2.04
N GLY A 109 -20.71 0.35 -0.82
CA GLY A 109 -22.04 0.89 -0.54
C GLY A 109 -22.18 2.42 -0.55
N LEU A 110 -21.09 3.19 -0.71
CA LEU A 110 -21.12 4.66 -0.58
C LEU A 110 -22.04 5.31 -1.63
N PHE A 111 -22.19 4.66 -2.79
CA PHE A 111 -22.88 5.22 -3.96
C PHE A 111 -24.19 4.48 -4.30
N GLY A 112 -24.51 3.40 -3.58
CA GLY A 112 -25.57 2.48 -3.99
C GLY A 112 -25.79 1.41 -2.94
N ALA A 113 -26.97 0.78 -2.93
CA ALA A 113 -27.03 -0.52 -2.29
C ALA A 113 -26.23 -1.50 -3.16
N PRO A 114 -25.28 -2.29 -2.62
CA PRO A 114 -24.75 -3.42 -3.36
C PRO A 114 -25.92 -4.36 -3.71
N PRO A 115 -26.01 -4.89 -4.95
CA PRO A 115 -27.10 -5.75 -5.36
C PRO A 115 -27.10 -6.98 -4.46
N HIS A 116 -28.19 -7.14 -3.72
CA HIS A 116 -28.51 -8.31 -2.90
C HIS A 116 -27.44 -8.74 -1.89
N ALA A 117 -27.30 -7.96 -0.81
CA ALA A 117 -26.97 -8.53 0.50
C ALA A 117 -28.19 -9.25 1.12
N THR A 118 -29.00 -9.96 0.33
CA THR A 118 -29.98 -10.88 0.92
C THR A 118 -29.17 -11.96 1.61
N PRO A 119 -29.27 -12.12 2.93
CA PRO A 119 -28.59 -13.21 3.61
C PRO A 119 -29.21 -14.50 3.09
N THR A 120 -28.56 -15.13 2.11
CA THR A 120 -28.80 -16.55 1.84
C THR A 120 -28.38 -17.26 3.11
N ASN A 121 -29.37 -17.62 3.95
CA ASN A 121 -29.22 -18.57 5.05
C ASN A 121 -28.82 -19.93 4.47
N GLN A 122 -27.57 -20.05 4.03
CA GLN A 122 -26.95 -21.35 3.87
C GLN A 122 -26.45 -21.74 5.26
N THR A 123 -27.35 -22.36 6.02
CA THR A 123 -27.04 -23.12 7.22
C THR A 123 -26.24 -24.36 6.81
N GLY A 124 -24.96 -24.17 6.48
CA GLY A 124 -23.99 -25.26 6.40
C GLY A 124 -23.59 -25.63 7.82
N SER A 125 -23.81 -26.89 8.21
CA SER A 125 -23.40 -27.45 9.50
C SER A 125 -21.92 -27.15 9.83
N PRO A 126 -21.60 -26.69 11.05
CA PRO A 126 -20.21 -26.47 11.46
C PRO A 126 -19.57 -27.80 11.86
N SER A 127 -18.96 -28.48 10.90
CA SER A 127 -18.09 -29.64 11.14
C SER A 127 -16.67 -29.32 10.68
N SER A 128 -16.02 -28.41 11.39
CA SER A 128 -14.58 -28.44 11.62
C SER A 128 -14.28 -27.52 12.80
N ARG A 129 -13.58 -28.06 13.80
CA ARG A 129 -13.08 -27.29 14.93
C ARG A 129 -12.10 -26.25 14.38
N ASN A 130 -12.54 -25.00 14.34
CA ASN A 130 -11.71 -23.85 14.04
C ASN A 130 -10.78 -23.62 15.25
N PRO A 131 -9.45 -23.73 15.12
CA PRO A 131 -8.56 -23.33 16.20
C PRO A 131 -8.66 -21.80 16.34
N ALA A 132 -9.05 -21.34 17.53
CA ALA A 132 -9.00 -19.97 18.03
C ALA A 132 -9.05 -18.84 16.99
N LEU A 133 -10.24 -18.26 16.80
CA LEU A 133 -10.38 -16.92 16.24
C LEU A 133 -9.57 -15.93 17.09
N ILE A 134 -8.36 -15.59 16.62
CA ILE A 134 -7.58 -14.48 17.15
C ILE A 134 -8.30 -13.21 16.69
N HIS A 135 -8.98 -12.53 17.61
CA HIS A 135 -9.46 -11.17 17.40
C HIS A 135 -8.27 -10.30 16.94
N PRO A 136 -8.43 -9.41 15.93
CA PRO A 136 -7.48 -8.32 15.79
C PRO A 136 -7.52 -7.56 17.11
N ALA A 137 -6.40 -7.57 17.84
CA ALA A 137 -6.25 -6.78 19.04
C ALA A 137 -6.66 -5.35 18.69
N THR A 138 -7.75 -4.89 19.29
CA THR A 138 -7.89 -3.48 19.66
C THR A 138 -6.56 -3.13 20.30
N GLY A 139 -5.77 -2.27 19.64
CA GLY A 139 -4.52 -1.82 20.21
C GLY A 139 -4.83 -1.19 21.55
N GLU A 140 -4.57 -1.92 22.64
CA GLU A 140 -4.44 -1.29 23.92
C GLU A 140 -3.25 -0.33 23.82
N PRO A 141 -3.39 0.90 24.34
CA PRO A 141 -2.28 1.83 24.37
C PRO A 141 -1.15 1.20 25.17
N SER A 142 0.00 1.02 24.50
CA SER A 142 1.25 0.64 25.16
C SER A 142 1.51 1.63 26.31
N PRO A 143 1.88 1.17 27.52
CA PRO A 143 2.23 2.07 28.60
C PRO A 143 3.51 2.80 28.20
N LEU A 144 3.36 4.04 27.74
CA LEU A 144 4.46 4.96 27.55
C LEU A 144 5.11 5.17 28.91
N GLY A 145 6.37 4.75 29.04
CA GLY A 145 7.22 5.15 30.15
C GLY A 145 7.30 6.67 30.27
N PRO A 146 7.54 7.21 31.49
CA PRO A 146 7.51 8.63 31.74
C PRO A 146 8.75 9.28 31.12
N GLY A 147 8.60 10.02 30.02
CA GLY A 147 9.71 10.81 29.48
C GLY A 147 9.65 11.13 27.99
N ALA A 148 8.56 11.70 27.49
CA ALA A 148 8.58 12.37 26.19
C ALA A 148 7.85 13.71 26.32
N ALA A 149 8.62 14.76 26.58
CA ALA A 149 8.16 16.14 26.58
C ALA A 149 7.49 16.48 25.24
N ARG A 150 6.20 16.82 25.30
CA ARG A 150 5.45 17.36 24.16
C ARG A 150 6.09 18.67 23.69
N ARG A 151 6.84 18.64 22.59
CA ARG A 151 7.09 19.84 21.80
C ARG A 151 5.82 20.17 21.01
N ARG A 152 5.13 21.25 21.41
CA ARG A 152 4.13 21.92 20.57
C ARG A 152 4.86 22.43 19.32
N ALA A 153 4.58 21.84 18.17
CA ALA A 153 4.89 22.49 16.90
C ALA A 153 3.88 23.63 16.73
N ALA A 154 4.36 24.87 16.76
CA ALA A 154 3.59 26.04 16.37
C ALA A 154 3.37 25.96 14.85
N GLY A 155 2.11 25.86 14.43
CA GLY A 155 1.73 25.79 13.02
C GLY A 155 0.25 26.10 12.86
N GLY A 156 -0.04 27.36 12.50
CA GLY A 156 -1.26 27.92 11.93
C GLY A 156 -2.60 27.26 12.26
N ASP A 157 -3.38 27.92 13.13
CA ASP A 157 -4.81 27.67 13.31
C ASP A 157 -5.58 27.97 12.01
N ALA A 158 -5.74 26.97 11.15
CA ALA A 158 -6.82 27.00 10.16
C ALA A 158 -8.13 26.66 10.89
N PRO A 159 -9.22 27.43 10.68
CA PRO A 159 -10.48 27.19 11.37
C PRO A 159 -11.01 25.79 11.04
N LEU A 160 -11.17 24.96 12.08
CA LEU A 160 -11.93 23.72 11.99
C LEU A 160 -13.39 24.11 11.72
N VAL A 161 -13.89 23.88 10.50
CA VAL A 161 -15.31 24.00 10.22
C VAL A 161 -15.97 22.71 10.68
N GLU A 162 -16.36 22.67 11.96
CA GLU A 162 -17.26 21.63 12.46
C GLU A 162 -18.67 21.95 11.99
N ALA A 163 -19.17 21.21 11.01
CA ALA A 163 -20.59 21.27 10.65
C ALA A 163 -21.38 20.47 11.69
N GLU A 164 -22.14 21.16 12.55
CA GLU A 164 -23.07 20.51 13.48
C GLU A 164 -24.06 19.61 12.74
N ALA A 165 -24.21 18.39 13.23
CA ALA A 165 -25.08 17.37 12.65
C ALA A 165 -26.56 17.73 12.84
N ALA A 166 -27.13 18.45 11.87
CA ALA A 166 -28.58 18.65 11.78
C ALA A 166 -29.34 17.30 11.75
N PRO A 167 -30.59 17.23 12.27
CA PRO A 167 -31.31 15.98 12.52
C PRO A 167 -31.42 15.08 11.27
N ILE A 168 -31.06 13.81 11.46
CA ILE A 168 -30.63 12.87 10.40
C ILE A 168 -31.79 12.36 9.50
N LEU A 169 -33.03 12.83 9.66
CA LEU A 169 -34.23 12.17 9.12
C LEU A 169 -35.02 12.97 8.07
N SER A 170 -34.36 13.64 7.11
CA SER A 170 -35.02 14.19 5.92
C SER A 170 -34.94 13.25 4.71
N ALA A 171 -35.97 13.30 3.86
CA ALA A 171 -36.31 12.42 2.75
C ALA A 171 -35.12 11.96 1.85
N PRO A 172 -35.19 10.75 1.24
CA PRO A 172 -34.09 10.20 0.46
C PRO A 172 -33.80 11.04 -0.79
N ALA A 173 -32.70 11.78 -0.77
CA ALA A 173 -32.14 12.39 -1.98
C ALA A 173 -32.01 11.32 -3.07
N ARG A 174 -32.65 11.54 -4.23
CA ARG A 174 -32.58 10.64 -5.39
C ARG A 174 -31.11 10.30 -5.66
N ARG A 175 -30.76 9.03 -5.55
CA ARG A 175 -29.41 8.53 -5.81
C ARG A 175 -29.11 8.77 -7.28
N ARG A 176 -28.06 9.53 -7.56
CA ARG A 176 -27.49 9.70 -8.89
C ARG A 176 -26.08 9.15 -8.82
N ASP A 177 -25.74 8.31 -9.79
CA ASP A 177 -24.43 7.68 -9.86
C ASP A 177 -23.33 8.75 -10.08
N PRO A 178 -22.11 8.52 -9.58
CA PRO A 178 -20.97 9.39 -9.86
C PRO A 178 -20.67 9.42 -11.37
N ARG A 179 -20.09 10.52 -11.85
CA ARG A 179 -19.75 10.74 -13.26
C ARG A 179 -18.78 9.69 -13.79
N LEU A 180 -17.79 9.34 -12.98
CA LEU A 180 -16.77 8.35 -13.31
C LEU A 180 -16.38 7.59 -12.05
N VAL A 181 -16.08 6.30 -12.21
CA VAL A 181 -15.56 5.43 -11.14
C VAL A 181 -14.24 4.83 -11.58
N VAL A 182 -13.21 5.04 -10.78
CA VAL A 182 -11.92 4.36 -10.87
C VAL A 182 -11.80 3.40 -9.69
N TYR A 183 -11.59 2.11 -9.95
CA TYR A 183 -11.29 1.13 -8.91
C TYR A 183 -9.79 0.80 -8.91
N ASP A 184 -9.08 1.16 -7.83
CA ASP A 184 -7.64 0.93 -7.66
C ASP A 184 -7.40 -0.33 -6.83
N ARG A 185 -7.18 -1.44 -7.54
CA ARG A 185 -6.96 -2.76 -6.96
C ARG A 185 -5.48 -2.96 -6.66
N CYS A 186 -5.08 -2.65 -5.43
CA CYS A 186 -3.70 -2.77 -4.98
C CYS A 186 -3.32 -4.13 -4.39
N ASP A 187 -4.32 -4.87 -3.87
CA ASP A 187 -4.13 -6.14 -3.17
C ASP A 187 -5.31 -7.09 -3.39
N ARG A 188 -5.05 -8.39 -3.18
CA ARG A 188 -6.09 -9.41 -3.07
C ARG A 188 -6.66 -9.43 -1.65
N HIS A 189 -7.49 -8.45 -1.33
CA HIS A 189 -8.06 -8.24 0.01
C HIS A 189 -8.60 -9.54 0.64
N GLY A 190 -9.43 -10.30 -0.09
CA GLY A 190 -9.99 -11.55 0.41
C GLY A 190 -8.98 -12.65 0.79
N ALA A 191 -7.69 -12.50 0.47
CA ALA A 191 -6.62 -13.42 0.84
C ALA A 191 -5.87 -13.02 2.12
N PHE A 192 -6.18 -11.87 2.73
CA PHE A 192 -5.60 -11.52 4.03
C PHE A 192 -6.11 -12.47 5.13
N PRO A 193 -5.24 -12.91 6.05
CA PRO A 193 -5.64 -13.79 7.15
C PRO A 193 -6.72 -13.15 8.04
N GLY A 194 -7.71 -13.97 8.42
CA GLY A 194 -8.89 -13.53 9.17
C GLY A 194 -10.00 -12.91 8.32
N GLN A 195 -9.79 -12.73 7.02
CA GLN A 195 -10.82 -12.19 6.13
C GLN A 195 -11.66 -13.30 5.47
N ARG A 196 -12.94 -13.00 5.23
CA ARG A 196 -13.85 -13.90 4.52
C ARG A 196 -13.80 -13.61 3.03
N ALA A 197 -13.08 -14.44 2.27
CA ALA A 197 -12.87 -14.25 0.83
C ALA A 197 -14.17 -13.95 0.05
N ILE A 198 -15.25 -14.68 0.32
CA ILE A 198 -16.55 -14.51 -0.34
C ILE A 198 -17.17 -13.11 -0.14
N VAL A 199 -16.94 -12.50 1.02
CA VAL A 199 -17.43 -11.14 1.31
C VAL A 199 -16.69 -10.13 0.45
N TRP A 200 -15.37 -10.25 0.40
CA TRP A 200 -14.53 -9.35 -0.39
C TRP A 200 -14.78 -9.51 -1.88
N GLN A 201 -14.97 -10.72 -2.37
CA GLN A 201 -15.37 -10.96 -3.76
C GLN A 201 -16.66 -10.25 -4.14
N ARG A 202 -17.65 -10.18 -3.24
CA ARG A 202 -18.89 -9.42 -3.48
C ARG A 202 -18.62 -7.92 -3.57
N TYR A 203 -17.76 -7.39 -2.71
CA TYR A 203 -17.34 -5.98 -2.80
C TYR A 203 -16.58 -5.69 -4.09
N GLU A 204 -15.62 -6.54 -4.49
CA GLU A 204 -14.87 -6.36 -5.74
C GLU A 204 -15.78 -6.44 -6.97
N ARG A 205 -16.70 -7.41 -7.02
CA ARG A 205 -17.66 -7.54 -8.12
C ARG A 205 -18.50 -6.27 -8.28
N TRP A 206 -18.95 -5.69 -7.17
CA TRP A 206 -19.69 -4.44 -7.21
C TRP A 206 -18.91 -3.30 -7.86
N TRP A 207 -17.61 -3.20 -7.55
CA TRP A 207 -16.72 -2.23 -8.18
C TRP A 207 -16.48 -2.54 -9.65
N PHE A 208 -16.26 -3.79 -10.03
CA PHE A 208 -16.08 -4.20 -11.42
C PHE A 208 -17.28 -3.93 -12.32
N GLU A 209 -18.50 -4.06 -11.79
CA GLU A 209 -19.74 -3.76 -12.52
C GLU A 209 -19.94 -2.27 -12.79
N ARG A 210 -19.26 -1.39 -12.05
CA ARG A 210 -19.49 0.08 -12.07
C ARG A 210 -18.26 0.90 -12.47
N ALA A 211 -17.09 0.31 -12.39
CA ALA A 211 -15.85 0.96 -12.75
C ALA A 211 -15.89 1.30 -14.24
N HIS A 212 -15.42 2.50 -14.55
CA HIS A 212 -15.10 2.89 -15.92
C HIS A 212 -13.63 2.60 -16.23
N LEU A 213 -12.81 2.63 -15.17
CA LEU A 213 -11.39 2.25 -15.18
C LEU A 213 -11.08 1.38 -13.96
N VAL A 214 -10.45 0.24 -14.19
CA VAL A 214 -9.81 -0.56 -13.15
C VAL A 214 -8.30 -0.37 -13.26
N VAL A 215 -7.69 0.09 -12.18
CA VAL A 215 -6.25 0.23 -12.05
C VAL A 215 -5.74 -0.93 -11.21
N ALA A 216 -4.70 -1.62 -11.66
CA ALA A 216 -4.08 -2.72 -10.92
C ALA A 216 -2.58 -2.47 -10.73
N THR A 217 -2.03 -2.87 -9.59
CA THR A 217 -0.58 -2.73 -9.29
C THR A 217 0.26 -3.83 -9.93
N CYS A 218 -0.29 -5.03 -10.10
CA CYS A 218 0.38 -6.14 -10.78
C CYS A 218 -0.55 -6.90 -11.73
N PRO A 219 -0.01 -7.66 -12.70
CA PRO A 219 -0.82 -8.42 -13.66
C PRO A 219 -1.81 -9.39 -13.00
N ALA A 220 -1.43 -10.02 -11.88
CA ALA A 220 -2.27 -10.96 -11.14
C ALA A 220 -3.53 -10.34 -10.48
N LEU A 221 -3.61 -9.01 -10.47
CA LEU A 221 -4.78 -8.25 -10.01
C LEU A 221 -5.62 -7.70 -11.17
N LEU A 222 -5.21 -7.83 -12.42
CA LEU A 222 -6.08 -7.44 -13.52
C LEU A 222 -7.32 -8.35 -13.55
N PRO A 223 -8.53 -7.78 -13.69
CA PRO A 223 -9.72 -8.57 -13.91
C PRO A 223 -9.67 -9.22 -15.30
N THR A 224 -10.40 -10.32 -15.48
CA THR A 224 -10.59 -10.91 -16.80
C THR A 224 -11.69 -10.15 -17.55
N PRO A 225 -11.79 -10.27 -18.89
CA PRO A 225 -12.90 -9.69 -19.66
C PRO A 225 -14.29 -10.19 -19.21
N ALA A 226 -14.37 -11.36 -18.55
CA ALA A 226 -15.61 -11.88 -17.99
C ALA A 226 -15.99 -11.20 -16.66
N ASP A 227 -15.03 -10.60 -15.96
CA ASP A 227 -15.26 -9.93 -14.67
C ASP A 227 -15.73 -8.49 -14.85
N THR A 228 -15.29 -7.79 -15.90
CA THR A 228 -15.61 -6.38 -16.13
C THR A 228 -15.51 -5.98 -17.60
N SER A 229 -16.35 -5.02 -18.02
CA SER A 229 -16.21 -4.30 -19.29
C SER A 229 -15.38 -3.01 -19.16
N ALA A 230 -14.92 -2.68 -17.95
CA ALA A 230 -14.13 -1.49 -17.70
C ALA A 230 -12.79 -1.53 -18.44
N ARG A 231 -12.27 -0.35 -18.78
CA ARG A 231 -10.87 -0.24 -19.21
C ARG A 231 -9.99 -0.71 -18.06
N CYS A 232 -8.91 -1.42 -18.39
CA CYS A 232 -7.97 -1.92 -17.40
C CYS A 232 -6.59 -1.30 -17.61
N LEU A 233 -6.01 -0.73 -16.56
CA LEU A 233 -4.69 -0.12 -16.57
C LEU A 233 -3.78 -0.80 -15.57
N LEU A 234 -2.71 -1.44 -16.07
CA LEU A 234 -1.61 -1.86 -15.21
C LEU A 234 -0.76 -0.64 -14.85
N LEU A 235 -0.86 -0.21 -13.59
CA LEU A 235 -0.14 0.91 -13.02
C LEU A 235 0.61 0.44 -11.78
N PRO A 236 1.82 -0.13 -11.90
CA PRO A 236 2.61 -0.55 -10.75
C PRO A 236 2.90 0.62 -9.82
N ASN A 237 3.23 0.29 -8.59
CA ASN A 237 3.80 1.17 -7.59
C ASN A 237 5.06 1.84 -8.12
N ALA A 238 5.44 2.87 -7.39
CA ALA A 238 6.60 3.69 -7.70
C ALA A 238 7.22 4.16 -6.39
N ALA A 239 8.49 4.55 -6.48
CA ALA A 239 9.15 5.10 -5.33
C ALA A 239 8.76 6.55 -5.09
N ARG A 240 8.76 6.94 -3.82
CA ARG A 240 8.74 8.35 -3.46
C ARG A 240 10.10 8.97 -3.80
N PRO A 241 10.15 10.21 -4.32
CA PRO A 241 11.39 10.97 -4.38
C PRO A 241 12.01 11.11 -2.98
N ARG A 242 13.33 10.96 -2.86
CA ARG A 242 14.06 11.20 -1.60
C ARG A 242 13.79 12.63 -1.16
N ARG A 243 13.31 12.81 0.08
CA ARG A 243 12.81 14.11 0.61
C ARG A 243 13.78 15.28 0.43
N ASN A 244 15.09 15.01 0.50
CA ASN A 244 16.10 16.05 0.50
C ASN A 244 16.91 16.13 -0.80
N GLY A 245 16.66 15.26 -1.80
CA GLY A 245 17.50 15.13 -3.00
C GLY A 245 18.96 14.73 -2.72
N ARG A 246 19.45 14.90 -1.48
CA ARG A 246 20.73 14.44 -1.00
C ARG A 246 20.70 12.91 -0.98
N ALA A 247 21.58 12.32 -1.78
CA ALA A 247 22.19 11.07 -1.37
C ALA A 247 22.59 11.24 0.10
N SER A 248 22.13 10.36 0.98
CA SER A 248 22.60 10.32 2.36
C SER A 248 24.13 10.35 2.30
N GLY A 249 24.73 11.49 2.65
CA GLY A 249 26.17 11.71 2.45
C GLY A 249 27.02 10.82 3.35
N ALA A 250 26.39 10.09 4.27
CA ALA A 250 27.05 9.06 5.06
C ALA A 250 27.43 7.90 4.12
N PRO A 251 28.73 7.61 3.95
CA PRO A 251 29.15 6.43 3.23
C PRO A 251 28.61 5.19 3.95
N ARG A 252 28.14 4.22 3.17
CA ARG A 252 27.78 2.90 3.69
C ARG A 252 29.00 2.30 4.40
N PRO A 253 28.85 1.69 5.59
CA PRO A 253 29.96 1.03 6.27
C PRO A 253 30.63 0.01 5.34
N ALA A 254 31.96 -0.11 5.41
CA ALA A 254 32.65 -1.16 4.68
C ALA A 254 32.22 -2.54 5.24
N PRO A 255 31.81 -3.50 4.40
CA PRO A 255 31.59 -4.87 4.84
C PRO A 255 32.93 -5.54 5.17
N PRO A 256 32.97 -6.56 6.05
CA PRO A 256 31.90 -7.07 6.92
C PRO A 256 31.70 -6.27 8.23
N PRO A 257 30.54 -6.38 8.93
CA PRO A 257 29.40 -7.23 8.59
C PRO A 257 28.55 -6.68 7.45
N TRP A 258 27.97 -7.59 6.66
CA TRP A 258 26.95 -7.25 5.69
C TRP A 258 25.65 -6.94 6.44
N ARG A 259 25.21 -5.70 6.36
CA ARG A 259 23.93 -5.22 6.90
C ARG A 259 22.79 -5.44 5.92
N LEU A 260 21.82 -6.27 6.31
CA LEU A 260 20.63 -6.62 5.52
C LEU A 260 19.39 -6.03 6.19
N LEU A 261 18.47 -5.45 5.43
CA LEU A 261 17.26 -4.82 5.95
C LEU A 261 16.00 -5.58 5.54
N SER A 262 15.20 -6.01 6.52
CA SER A 262 13.80 -6.40 6.30
C SER A 262 12.88 -5.34 6.91
N ALA A 263 12.27 -4.52 6.07
CA ALA A 263 11.32 -3.49 6.47
C ALA A 263 9.86 -3.90 6.19
N GLY A 264 8.96 -3.45 7.06
CA GLY A 264 7.51 -3.64 6.98
C GLY A 264 6.93 -4.57 8.04
N ALA A 265 5.69 -5.00 7.84
CA ALA A 265 5.01 -5.91 8.76
C ALA A 265 5.49 -7.36 8.55
N HIS A 266 6.01 -7.96 9.62
CA HIS A 266 6.53 -9.34 9.69
C HIS A 266 5.47 -10.27 10.29
N TYR A 267 4.41 -10.53 9.52
CA TYR A 267 3.29 -11.39 9.92
C TYR A 267 3.35 -12.74 9.20
N GLU A 268 2.27 -13.50 9.24
CA GLU A 268 2.19 -14.87 8.72
C GLU A 268 2.44 -15.04 7.20
N TRP A 269 2.53 -13.96 6.43
CA TRP A 269 2.99 -13.99 5.03
C TRP A 269 4.50 -13.82 4.86
N THR A 270 5.25 -13.67 5.95
CA THR A 270 6.69 -13.49 5.95
C THR A 270 7.38 -14.82 6.21
N ASP A 271 8.41 -15.15 5.43
CA ASP A 271 9.25 -16.32 5.64
C ASP A 271 10.25 -16.08 6.78
N LEU A 272 9.74 -16.10 8.01
CA LEU A 272 10.54 -15.92 9.22
C LEU A 272 11.62 -17.00 9.40
N PRO A 273 11.36 -18.30 9.10
CA PRO A 273 12.43 -19.31 9.11
C PRO A 273 13.58 -18.99 8.16
N TRP A 274 13.30 -18.46 6.96
CA TRP A 274 14.34 -18.03 6.03
C TRP A 274 15.16 -16.86 6.58
N LEU A 275 14.52 -15.85 7.19
CA LEU A 275 15.22 -14.76 7.86
C LEU A 275 16.10 -15.24 9.03
N GLU A 276 15.64 -16.24 9.79
CA GLU A 276 16.41 -16.82 10.90
C GLU A 276 17.66 -17.56 10.40
N ARG A 277 17.54 -18.35 9.33
CA ARG A 277 18.70 -18.99 8.69
C ARG A 277 19.68 -17.95 8.14
N LEU A 278 19.17 -16.89 7.52
CA LEU A 278 19.97 -15.81 6.97
C LEU A 278 20.76 -15.08 8.07
N ALA A 279 20.13 -14.80 9.22
CA ALA A 279 20.79 -14.20 10.37
C ALA A 279 21.85 -15.11 11.02
N GLY A 280 21.79 -16.43 10.78
CA GLY A 280 22.80 -17.40 11.23
C GLY A 280 24.05 -17.45 10.35
N LEU A 281 24.07 -16.79 9.20
CA LEU A 281 25.23 -16.79 8.30
C LEU A 281 26.39 -15.96 8.87
N PRO A 282 27.65 -16.34 8.61
CA PRO A 282 28.81 -15.60 9.09
C PRO A 282 28.84 -14.20 8.46
N GLN A 283 29.24 -13.21 9.26
CA GLN A 283 29.41 -11.81 8.85
C GLN A 283 28.11 -11.15 8.35
N VAL A 284 26.95 -11.62 8.78
CA VAL A 284 25.65 -11.00 8.52
C VAL A 284 25.14 -10.29 9.76
N GLU A 285 24.61 -9.09 9.59
CA GLU A 285 23.81 -8.37 10.58
C GLU A 285 22.43 -8.08 9.97
N LEU A 286 21.37 -8.65 10.55
CA LEU A 286 20.01 -8.49 10.06
C LEU A 286 19.28 -7.37 10.83
N HIS A 287 18.87 -6.33 10.12
CA HIS A 287 18.09 -5.22 10.63
C HIS A 287 16.61 -5.47 10.35
N LEU A 288 15.78 -5.50 11.39
CA LEU A 288 14.33 -5.59 11.29
C LEU A 288 13.70 -4.22 11.59
N ALA A 289 12.92 -3.69 10.67
CA ALA A 289 12.23 -2.41 10.83
C ALA A 289 10.73 -2.56 10.55
N GLY A 290 9.93 -2.68 11.61
CA GLY A 290 8.47 -2.73 11.54
C GLY A 290 7.87 -3.71 12.53
N PRO A 291 6.53 -3.75 12.64
CA PRO A 291 5.87 -4.64 13.56
C PRO A 291 6.00 -6.10 13.11
N GLY A 292 5.85 -7.03 14.04
CA GLY A 292 5.75 -8.46 13.74
C GLY A 292 5.06 -9.21 14.87
N ARG A 293 4.60 -10.44 14.60
CA ARG A 293 3.83 -11.23 15.57
C ARG A 293 4.15 -12.72 15.51
N GLY A 294 3.81 -13.42 16.58
CA GLY A 294 3.97 -14.86 16.72
C GLY A 294 5.32 -15.32 17.29
N PRO A 295 5.42 -16.59 17.69
CA PRO A 295 6.59 -17.12 18.40
C PRO A 295 7.87 -17.11 17.56
N LEU A 296 7.76 -17.32 16.24
CA LEU A 296 8.90 -17.29 15.33
C LEU A 296 9.53 -15.89 15.26
N PHE A 297 8.71 -14.84 15.16
CA PHE A 297 9.20 -13.46 15.14
C PHE A 297 9.81 -13.06 16.49
N ALA A 298 9.22 -13.49 17.60
CA ALA A 298 9.75 -13.28 18.95
C ALA A 298 11.08 -14.02 19.20
N ARG A 299 11.32 -15.15 18.53
CA ARG A 299 12.61 -15.83 18.53
C ARG A 299 13.63 -15.08 17.66
N LEU A 300 13.26 -14.73 16.43
CA LEU A 300 14.12 -14.02 15.49
C LEU A 300 14.68 -12.72 16.08
N ARG A 301 13.84 -11.89 16.71
CA ARG A 301 14.29 -10.62 17.32
C ARG A 301 15.32 -10.78 18.45
N ARG A 302 15.44 -11.97 19.03
CA ARG A 302 16.39 -12.28 20.12
C ARG A 302 17.70 -12.90 19.61
N ALA A 303 17.80 -13.18 18.31
CA ALA A 303 19.01 -13.74 17.75
C ALA A 303 20.17 -12.71 17.82
N PRO A 304 21.40 -13.10 18.20
CA PRO A 304 22.50 -12.16 18.43
C PRO A 304 22.87 -11.28 17.22
N ALA A 305 22.68 -11.81 16.00
CA ALA A 305 22.95 -11.11 14.75
C ALA A 305 21.80 -10.20 14.28
N VAL A 306 20.72 -10.09 15.06
CA VAL A 306 19.53 -9.32 14.70
C VAL A 306 19.47 -8.00 15.47
N ARG A 307 19.22 -6.91 14.75
CA ARG A 307 18.93 -5.58 15.28
C ARG A 307 17.46 -5.26 15.05
N ASP A 308 16.64 -5.32 16.10
CA ASP A 308 15.22 -4.93 16.05
C ASP A 308 15.09 -3.41 16.27
N HIS A 309 14.60 -2.70 15.25
CA HIS A 309 14.39 -1.24 15.28
C HIS A 309 12.95 -0.87 15.64
N GLY A 310 12.06 -1.85 15.82
CA GLY A 310 10.63 -1.59 16.03
C GLY A 310 10.00 -0.81 14.86
N ILE A 311 9.00 0.02 15.15
CA ILE A 311 8.34 0.86 14.15
C ILE A 311 9.13 2.17 14.02
N LEU A 312 9.75 2.38 12.86
CA LEU A 312 10.49 3.60 12.56
C LEU A 312 9.61 4.65 11.87
N PRO A 313 9.77 5.95 12.20
CA PRO A 313 9.22 7.02 11.37
C PRO A 313 9.93 7.03 10.00
N PRO A 314 9.31 7.58 8.94
CA PRO A 314 9.87 7.53 7.59
C PRO A 314 11.32 8.04 7.45
N ALA A 315 11.67 9.12 8.16
CA ALA A 315 13.03 9.67 8.11
C ALA A 315 14.08 8.71 8.70
N ALA A 316 13.78 8.06 9.84
CA ALA A 316 14.70 7.10 10.44
C ALA A 316 14.82 5.82 9.61
N LEU A 317 13.76 5.42 8.90
CA LEU A 317 13.83 4.31 7.97
C LEU A 317 14.71 4.65 6.75
N ASP A 318 14.63 5.88 6.23
CA ASP A 318 15.53 6.38 5.18
C ASP A 318 16.99 6.38 5.64
N ASP A 319 17.27 6.82 6.87
CA ASP A 319 18.61 6.78 7.45
C ASP A 319 19.12 5.33 7.64
N LEU A 320 18.25 4.42 8.07
CA LEU A 320 18.60 3.00 8.19
C LEU A 320 18.93 2.39 6.82
N MET A 321 18.09 2.63 5.81
CA MET A 321 18.31 2.16 4.43
C MET A 321 19.67 2.63 3.89
N ALA A 322 20.07 3.87 4.17
CA ALA A 322 21.37 4.40 3.77
C ALA A 322 22.57 3.60 4.31
N THR A 323 22.43 2.96 5.47
CA THR A 323 23.50 2.19 6.12
C THR A 323 23.50 0.70 5.78
N CYS A 324 22.43 0.20 5.16
CA CYS A 324 22.29 -1.20 4.77
C CYS A 324 22.86 -1.45 3.38
N HIS A 325 23.29 -2.67 3.10
CA HIS A 325 23.82 -3.08 1.79
C HIS A 325 22.73 -3.68 0.89
N LEU A 326 21.72 -4.28 1.53
CA LEU A 326 20.74 -5.11 0.86
C LEU A 326 19.38 -4.97 1.55
N GLY A 327 18.33 -4.90 0.75
CA GLY A 327 16.94 -4.93 1.18
C GLY A 327 16.29 -6.28 0.91
N LEU A 328 15.48 -6.75 1.85
CA LEU A 328 14.86 -8.07 1.86
C LEU A 328 13.35 -7.99 1.63
N ILE A 329 12.85 -8.84 0.72
CA ILE A 329 11.42 -9.11 0.50
C ILE A 329 11.18 -10.59 0.78
N SER A 330 11.12 -10.93 2.07
CA SER A 330 11.01 -12.31 2.54
C SER A 330 9.56 -12.79 2.60
N PHE A 331 8.86 -12.81 1.47
CA PHE A 331 7.48 -13.31 1.41
C PHE A 331 7.43 -14.83 1.24
N LEU A 332 6.44 -15.46 1.89
CA LEU A 332 6.00 -16.81 1.53
C LEU A 332 5.26 -16.79 0.19
N ASP A 333 5.17 -17.91 -0.51
CA ASP A 333 4.34 -18.03 -1.72
C ASP A 333 2.89 -18.40 -1.37
N LEU A 334 2.07 -17.38 -1.10
CA LEU A 334 0.68 -17.51 -0.67
C LEU A 334 -0.26 -16.80 -1.66
N PRO A 335 -1.57 -17.11 -1.66
CA PRO A 335 -2.54 -16.41 -2.52
C PRO A 335 -2.52 -14.89 -2.40
N LEU A 336 -2.21 -14.36 -1.21
CA LEU A 336 -2.01 -12.94 -0.95
C LEU A 336 -0.77 -12.41 -1.66
N THR A 337 0.40 -12.97 -1.35
CA THR A 337 1.70 -12.48 -1.84
C THR A 337 1.90 -12.71 -3.34
N ARG A 338 1.23 -13.69 -3.95
CA ARG A 338 1.21 -13.90 -5.41
C ARG A 338 0.68 -12.71 -6.20
N ALA A 339 -0.09 -11.84 -5.57
CA ALA A 339 -0.72 -10.70 -6.18
C ALA A 339 -0.30 -9.39 -5.49
N VAL A 340 1.01 -9.23 -5.25
CA VAL A 340 1.59 -8.02 -4.65
C VAL A 340 2.58 -7.34 -5.59
N ASP A 341 2.72 -6.04 -5.38
CA ASP A 341 3.71 -5.19 -6.02
C ASP A 341 4.39 -4.37 -4.92
N PRO A 342 5.44 -4.92 -4.28
CA PRO A 342 5.88 -4.46 -2.96
C PRO A 342 6.53 -3.08 -3.04
N LEU A 343 5.94 -2.08 -2.36
CA LEU A 343 6.47 -0.71 -2.30
C LEU A 343 7.94 -0.68 -1.84
N LYS A 344 8.30 -1.54 -0.88
CA LYS A 344 9.67 -1.65 -0.37
C LYS A 344 10.71 -2.00 -1.43
N ALA A 345 10.35 -2.71 -2.51
CA ALA A 345 11.30 -2.97 -3.61
C ALA A 345 11.75 -1.65 -4.26
N TYR A 346 10.79 -0.76 -4.51
CA TYR A 346 11.05 0.55 -5.11
C TYR A 346 11.84 1.45 -4.13
N GLU A 347 11.48 1.43 -2.85
CA GLU A 347 12.19 2.21 -1.81
C GLU A 347 13.65 1.74 -1.67
N TYR A 348 13.88 0.43 -1.56
CA TYR A 348 15.23 -0.12 -1.50
C TYR A 348 16.05 0.24 -2.73
N LYS A 349 15.46 0.18 -3.93
CA LYS A 349 16.15 0.59 -5.16
C LYS A 349 16.49 2.06 -5.22
N MET A 350 15.65 2.94 -4.68
CA MET A 350 15.98 4.37 -4.57
C MET A 350 17.13 4.67 -3.61
N HIS A 351 17.46 3.72 -2.72
CA HIS A 351 18.60 3.77 -1.81
C HIS A 351 19.78 2.94 -2.30
N ASP A 352 19.80 2.58 -3.59
CA ASP A 352 20.86 1.78 -4.21
C ASP A 352 21.17 0.48 -3.44
N LEU A 353 20.13 -0.13 -2.86
CA LEU A 353 20.25 -1.45 -2.25
C LEU A 353 20.12 -2.53 -3.32
N PHE A 354 20.90 -3.59 -3.14
CA PHE A 354 20.56 -4.86 -3.77
C PHE A 354 19.26 -5.36 -3.14
N VAL A 355 18.32 -5.87 -3.94
CA VAL A 355 17.02 -6.33 -3.48
C VAL A 355 16.93 -7.83 -3.68
N TRP A 356 16.91 -8.55 -2.56
CA TRP A 356 16.79 -10.00 -2.54
C TRP A 356 15.43 -10.41 -1.98
N ALA A 357 14.68 -11.16 -2.76
CA ALA A 357 13.36 -11.63 -2.40
C ALA A 357 13.28 -13.16 -2.26
N THR A 358 12.26 -13.59 -1.54
CA THR A 358 11.73 -14.96 -1.58
C THR A 358 10.28 -14.93 -2.05
N GLY A 359 9.77 -16.11 -2.40
CA GLY A 359 8.33 -16.32 -2.52
C GLY A 359 7.82 -16.37 -3.97
N PRO A 360 6.76 -15.60 -4.29
CA PRO A 360 5.95 -15.85 -5.48
C PRO A 360 6.67 -15.55 -6.79
N ALA A 361 6.30 -16.28 -7.84
CA ALA A 361 6.91 -16.16 -9.17
C ALA A 361 6.88 -14.74 -9.73
N GLY A 362 5.84 -13.95 -9.42
CA GLY A 362 5.71 -12.56 -9.87
C GLY A 362 6.86 -11.64 -9.43
N LEU A 363 7.59 -11.97 -8.35
CA LEU A 363 8.76 -11.19 -7.95
C LEU A 363 9.98 -11.43 -8.84
N ARG A 364 10.04 -12.54 -9.59
CA ARG A 364 11.18 -12.85 -10.49
C ARG A 364 11.27 -11.87 -11.66
N GLU A 365 10.12 -11.37 -12.10
CA GLU A 365 10.01 -10.42 -13.20
C GLU A 365 9.93 -8.97 -12.71
N HIS A 366 9.95 -8.76 -11.39
CA HIS A 366 9.78 -7.44 -10.81
C HIS A 366 11.02 -6.57 -11.08
N PRO A 367 10.87 -5.38 -11.69
CA PRO A 367 12.00 -4.59 -12.19
C PRO A 367 12.92 -4.04 -11.09
N CYS A 368 12.46 -4.05 -9.84
CA CYS A 368 13.21 -3.60 -8.67
C CYS A 368 13.74 -4.75 -7.80
N VAL A 369 13.68 -6.00 -8.24
CA VAL A 369 14.21 -7.17 -7.52
C VAL A 369 15.39 -7.74 -8.30
N ASP A 370 16.54 -7.92 -7.66
CA ASP A 370 17.77 -8.39 -8.32
C ASP A 370 17.88 -9.92 -8.29
N LEU A 371 17.45 -10.52 -7.19
CA LEU A 371 17.51 -11.96 -6.96
C LEU A 371 16.23 -12.43 -6.29
N VAL A 372 15.71 -13.56 -6.75
CA VAL A 372 14.61 -14.27 -6.10
C VAL A 372 15.06 -15.69 -5.82
N SER A 373 15.12 -16.05 -4.53
CA SER A 373 15.38 -17.42 -4.12
C SER A 373 14.23 -18.35 -4.52
N ALA A 374 14.55 -19.61 -4.80
CA ALA A 374 13.51 -20.62 -4.95
C ALA A 374 12.71 -20.77 -3.63
N PRO A 375 11.41 -21.10 -3.68
CA PRO A 375 10.63 -21.36 -2.48
C PRO A 375 11.29 -22.43 -1.61
N GLY A 376 11.46 -22.15 -0.31
CA GLY A 376 12.10 -23.06 0.63
C GLY A 376 13.63 -23.19 0.50
N ALA A 377 14.27 -22.43 -0.40
CA ALA A 377 15.72 -22.47 -0.55
C ALA A 377 16.46 -22.11 0.75
N ASP A 378 17.62 -22.72 0.92
CA ASP A 378 18.57 -22.32 1.95
C ASP A 378 19.23 -21.00 1.52
N PRO A 379 19.11 -19.89 2.29
CA PRO A 379 19.79 -18.65 1.97
C PRO A 379 21.31 -18.80 1.83
N ALA A 380 21.93 -19.82 2.45
CA ALA A 380 23.36 -20.06 2.32
C ALA A 380 23.79 -20.31 0.86
N ALA A 381 22.95 -20.99 0.06
CA ALA A 381 23.24 -21.32 -1.33
C ALA A 381 23.32 -20.08 -2.21
N ASP A 382 22.40 -19.13 -2.01
CA ASP A 382 22.33 -17.88 -2.76
C ASP A 382 23.30 -16.81 -2.21
N TRP A 383 23.69 -16.91 -0.94
CA TRP A 383 24.52 -15.90 -0.28
C TRP A 383 25.89 -15.71 -0.92
N ALA A 384 26.49 -16.77 -1.44
CA ALA A 384 27.75 -16.68 -2.19
C ALA A 384 27.59 -15.77 -3.43
N THR A 385 26.52 -15.95 -4.19
CA THR A 385 26.17 -15.14 -5.36
C THR A 385 25.89 -13.69 -4.99
N VAL A 386 25.13 -13.47 -3.92
CA VAL A 386 24.82 -12.13 -3.41
C VAL A 386 26.09 -11.38 -2.98
N ARG A 387 26.97 -12.02 -2.20
CA ARG A 387 28.24 -11.40 -1.80
C ARG A 387 29.14 -11.11 -2.99
N ALA A 388 29.25 -12.03 -3.94
CA ALA A 388 30.05 -11.81 -5.14
C ALA A 388 29.53 -10.61 -5.95
N HIS A 389 28.22 -10.38 -5.98
CA HIS A 389 27.63 -9.20 -6.60
C HIS A 389 27.98 -7.92 -5.82
N LEU A 390 27.78 -7.93 -4.51
CA LEU A 390 28.00 -6.76 -3.64
C LEU A 390 29.49 -6.38 -3.50
N ALA A 391 30.41 -7.32 -3.65
CA ALA A 391 31.85 -7.10 -3.59
C ALA A 391 32.42 -6.49 -4.87
N ARG A 392 31.65 -6.46 -5.97
CA ARG A 392 32.07 -5.75 -7.18
C ARG A 392 32.20 -4.27 -6.81
N PRO A 393 33.34 -3.63 -7.12
CA PRO A 393 33.43 -2.18 -7.00
C PRO A 393 32.23 -1.61 -7.73
N ALA A 394 31.57 -0.60 -7.15
CA ALA A 394 30.66 0.21 -7.94
C ALA A 394 31.54 0.81 -9.04
N THR A 395 31.52 0.19 -10.23
CA THR A 395 32.20 0.73 -11.39
C THR A 395 31.72 2.16 -11.50
N ALA A 396 32.68 3.09 -11.61
CA ALA A 396 32.40 4.52 -11.66
C ALA A 396 31.17 4.76 -12.54
N PRO A 397 30.20 5.60 -12.10
CA PRO A 397 28.91 5.75 -12.76
C PRO A 397 29.14 5.87 -14.27
N ASP A 398 28.66 4.86 -15.00
CA ASP A 398 29.03 4.56 -16.38
C ASP A 398 29.41 5.82 -17.16
N SER A 399 30.72 6.04 -17.35
CA SER A 399 31.18 6.72 -18.56
C SER A 399 30.46 6.02 -19.71
N ALA A 400 29.64 6.77 -20.45
CA ALA A 400 28.66 6.26 -21.40
C ALA A 400 29.15 4.97 -22.09
N PRO A 401 28.38 3.87 -22.05
CA PRO A 401 28.87 2.58 -22.52
C PRO A 401 29.36 2.73 -23.96
N ALA A 402 30.59 2.26 -24.22
CA ALA A 402 31.09 2.14 -25.57
C ALA A 402 30.04 1.42 -26.44
N PRO A 403 29.78 1.88 -27.68
CA PRO A 403 28.73 1.32 -28.52
C PRO A 403 28.91 -0.20 -28.61
N ALA A 404 27.84 -0.94 -28.29
CA ALA A 404 27.88 -2.39 -28.33
C ALA A 404 28.24 -2.87 -29.75
N PRO A 405 29.12 -3.88 -29.90
CA PRO A 405 29.40 -4.46 -31.21
C PRO A 405 28.10 -5.00 -31.81
N ALA A 406 27.82 -4.61 -33.05
CA ALA A 406 26.64 -5.03 -33.79
C ALA A 406 26.64 -6.57 -33.92
N GLY A 407 25.70 -7.27 -33.27
CA GLY A 407 25.52 -8.71 -33.53
C GLY A 407 24.98 -9.60 -32.40
N SER A 408 24.76 -9.12 -31.16
CA SER A 408 24.22 -9.95 -30.08
C SER A 408 22.85 -9.46 -29.58
N PRO A 409 21.73 -10.11 -29.95
CA PRO A 409 20.39 -9.60 -29.65
C PRO A 409 19.90 -9.75 -28.19
N GLN A 410 20.62 -10.39 -27.26
CA GLN A 410 20.06 -10.69 -25.92
C GLN A 410 20.99 -10.50 -24.70
N ALA A 411 22.28 -10.21 -24.88
CA ALA A 411 23.23 -10.09 -23.75
C ALA A 411 23.40 -8.65 -23.22
N GLY A 412 23.01 -7.62 -23.98
CA GLY A 412 23.32 -6.22 -23.68
C GLY A 412 22.40 -5.50 -22.68
N GLU A 413 21.24 -6.04 -22.34
CA GLU A 413 20.24 -5.31 -21.54
C GLU A 413 20.34 -5.51 -20.03
N ARG A 414 21.06 -6.52 -19.54
CA ARG A 414 21.12 -6.83 -18.10
C ARG A 414 22.04 -5.89 -17.30
N GLY A 415 22.81 -5.03 -17.96
CA GLY A 415 23.77 -4.13 -17.30
C GLY A 415 23.27 -2.70 -17.05
N ARG A 416 22.24 -2.22 -17.76
CA ARG A 416 21.73 -0.85 -17.52
C ARG A 416 20.93 -0.83 -16.23
N ARG A 417 21.37 -0.03 -15.25
CA ARG A 417 20.56 0.32 -14.07
C ARG A 417 19.23 0.87 -14.57
N ARG A 418 18.18 0.05 -14.52
CA ARG A 418 16.83 0.48 -14.92
C ARG A 418 16.42 1.61 -13.97
N ARG A 419 16.13 2.79 -14.53
CA ARG A 419 15.59 3.92 -13.77
C ARG A 419 14.35 3.44 -13.02
N VAL A 420 14.35 3.61 -11.70
CA VAL A 420 13.17 3.30 -10.87
C VAL A 420 12.05 4.24 -11.30
N PRO A 421 10.88 3.72 -11.73
CA PRO A 421 9.77 4.57 -12.13
C PRO A 421 9.34 5.48 -10.97
N SER A 422 9.12 6.76 -11.25
CA SER A 422 8.60 7.72 -10.27
C SER A 422 7.08 7.76 -10.28
N TRP A 423 6.47 8.24 -9.19
CA TRP A 423 5.03 8.48 -9.18
C TRP A 423 4.59 9.47 -10.24
N ASP A 424 5.41 10.47 -10.58
CA ASP A 424 5.03 11.44 -11.61
C ASP A 424 4.95 10.79 -12.99
N ASP A 425 5.88 9.90 -13.35
CA ASP A 425 5.79 9.13 -14.61
C ASP A 425 4.50 8.28 -14.65
N ARG A 426 4.11 7.68 -13.52
CA ARG A 426 2.87 6.89 -13.40
C ARG A 426 1.62 7.76 -13.52
N LEU A 427 1.64 8.93 -12.89
CA LEU A 427 0.53 9.87 -12.85
C LEU A 427 0.24 10.49 -14.20
N ASP A 428 1.26 10.76 -15.02
CA ASP A 428 1.06 11.30 -16.37
C ASP A 428 0.30 10.30 -17.24
N ARG A 429 0.71 9.03 -17.23
CA ARG A 429 -0.03 7.95 -17.91
C ARG A 429 -1.45 7.81 -17.39
N LEU A 430 -1.64 7.88 -16.06
CA LEU A 430 -2.97 7.81 -15.46
C LEU A 430 -3.86 8.97 -15.90
N VAL A 431 -3.36 10.21 -15.90
CA VAL A 431 -4.14 11.38 -16.31
C VAL A 431 -4.54 11.30 -17.77
N GLN A 432 -3.67 10.80 -18.65
CA GLN A 432 -4.02 10.53 -20.06
C GLN A 432 -5.21 9.57 -20.17
N GLU A 433 -5.23 8.48 -19.39
CA GLU A 433 -6.38 7.55 -19.39
C GLU A 433 -7.66 8.20 -18.87
N LEU A 434 -7.56 9.08 -17.86
CA LEU A 434 -8.72 9.84 -17.36
C LEU A 434 -9.26 10.85 -18.39
N GLU A 435 -8.37 11.50 -19.15
CA GLU A 435 -8.74 12.44 -20.22
C GLU A 435 -9.45 11.72 -21.37
N VAL A 436 -9.02 10.50 -21.72
CA VAL A 436 -9.72 9.65 -22.69
C VAL A 436 -11.13 9.28 -22.22
N LEU A 437 -11.36 9.20 -20.91
CA LEU A 437 -12.67 9.00 -20.29
C LEU A 437 -13.46 10.31 -20.11
N GLY A 438 -12.95 11.43 -20.62
CA GLY A 438 -13.60 12.74 -20.64
C GLY A 438 -13.42 13.57 -19.37
N CYS A 439 -12.37 13.34 -18.58
CA CYS A 439 -12.05 14.14 -17.38
C CYS A 439 -11.34 15.46 -17.68
#